data_AF-A0A838S1R7-F1
#
_entry.id   AF-A0A838S1R7-F1
#
_cell.length_a   1.000
_cell.length_b   1.000
_cell.length_c   1.000
_cell.angle_alpha   90.00
_cell.angle_beta   90.00
_cell.angle_gamma   90.00
#
_symmetry.space_group_name_H-M   'P 1'
#
loop_
_entity.id
_entity.type
_entity.pdbx_description
1 polymer ?
#
loop_
_entity_poly.entity_id
_entity_poly.type
_entity_poly.pdbx_seq_one_letter_code
_entity_poly.pdbx_strand_id
1 'polypeptide(L)'
;AVGKISGAVGSFAHLDPVVEEKVCARLDLRPAPVSTQIIQRDRYAEFLGTLAIIASSLDKFALNVRHWQQTEVREAQERFTVGQKGSSAMPHKRNPIISERICGIARVVRANSLVGLENVALWHERDISHSSAERVVLPDSSIALDYILHKATSLIEGLVVHPERMLENLNATRGLIFSGQLLLALTRKGVSREVAYEWAQRNAMKVWDEGKDFQTLVKADADIKAHLSVEELECAFSLTSYLSNVDAIFERVFGGKLDVGPHR
;
A
#
# COMPACT_ATOMS: atom_id res chain seq x y z
N ALA A 1 -6.09 -9.56 25.87
CA ALA A 1 -5.76 -10.99 25.66
C ALA A 1 -6.57 -11.88 26.62
N VAL A 2 -6.43 -13.21 26.56
CA VAL A 2 -7.14 -14.15 27.44
C VAL A 2 -6.18 -15.15 28.11
N GLY A 3 -6.56 -15.70 29.26
CA GLY A 3 -5.82 -16.75 29.99
C GLY A 3 -6.67 -17.99 30.27
N LYS A 4 -6.04 -19.09 30.71
CA LYS A 4 -6.76 -20.25 31.27
C LYS A 4 -6.04 -20.84 32.49
N ILE A 5 -6.82 -21.27 33.47
CA ILE A 5 -6.44 -22.11 34.61
C ILE A 5 -7.64 -23.01 34.97
N SER A 6 -8.15 -23.75 34.00
CA SER A 6 -9.36 -24.59 34.15
C SER A 6 -9.08 -26.09 34.31
N GLY A 7 -7.81 -26.47 34.48
CA GLY A 7 -7.38 -27.84 34.73
C GLY A 7 -7.21 -28.71 33.48
N ALA A 8 -7.20 -30.03 33.70
CA ALA A 8 -6.77 -31.03 32.72
C ALA A 8 -7.65 -31.08 31.46
N VAL A 9 -8.95 -30.89 31.57
CA VAL A 9 -9.89 -30.92 30.43
C VAL A 9 -10.74 -29.65 30.34
N GLY A 10 -10.45 -28.65 31.17
CA GLY A 10 -11.18 -27.38 31.18
C GLY A 10 -12.46 -27.36 32.03
N SER A 11 -12.66 -28.38 32.88
CA SER A 11 -13.87 -28.58 33.67
C SER A 11 -13.83 -28.00 35.08
N PHE A 12 -12.72 -27.39 35.52
CA PHE A 12 -12.54 -26.89 36.88
C PHE A 12 -12.67 -27.97 37.99
N ALA A 13 -12.55 -29.25 37.65
CA ALA A 13 -12.78 -30.38 38.57
C ALA A 13 -11.92 -30.36 39.85
N HIS A 14 -10.77 -29.67 39.84
CA HIS A 14 -9.83 -29.61 40.95
C HIS A 14 -9.45 -28.18 41.33
N LEU A 15 -10.09 -27.17 40.74
CA LEU A 15 -9.76 -25.77 40.99
C LEU A 15 -10.98 -24.88 40.81
N ASP A 16 -11.29 -24.08 41.82
CA ASP A 16 -12.37 -23.10 41.77
C ASP A 16 -12.10 -22.04 40.67
N PRO A 17 -13.06 -21.73 39.78
CA PRO A 17 -12.93 -20.69 38.76
C PRO A 17 -12.45 -19.32 39.29
N VAL A 18 -12.75 -18.99 40.54
CA VAL A 18 -12.29 -17.76 41.20
C VAL A 18 -10.76 -17.64 41.20
N VAL A 19 -10.03 -18.77 41.18
CA VAL A 19 -8.57 -18.76 41.05
C VAL A 19 -8.14 -18.30 39.66
N GLU A 20 -8.77 -18.80 38.60
CA GLU A 20 -8.51 -18.36 37.22
C GLU A 20 -8.80 -16.86 37.06
N GLU A 21 -9.94 -16.39 37.57
CA GLU A 21 -10.34 -14.99 37.54
C GLU A 21 -9.30 -14.09 38.21
N LYS A 22 -8.88 -14.45 39.43
CA LYS A 22 -7.89 -13.67 40.20
C LYS A 22 -6.52 -13.64 39.52
N VAL A 23 -6.06 -14.76 38.95
CA VAL A 23 -4.77 -14.79 38.25
C VAL A 23 -4.84 -14.02 36.94
N CYS A 24 -5.91 -14.19 36.16
CA CYS A 24 -6.10 -13.44 34.91
C CYS A 24 -6.16 -11.93 35.18
N ALA A 25 -6.92 -11.50 36.19
CA ALA A 25 -7.00 -10.09 36.58
C ALA A 25 -5.65 -9.49 36.99
N ARG A 26 -4.79 -10.26 37.68
CA ARG A 26 -3.43 -9.81 38.05
C ARG A 26 -2.48 -9.65 36.85
N LEU A 27 -2.80 -10.25 35.71
CA LEU A 27 -2.00 -10.21 34.48
C LEU A 27 -2.67 -9.36 33.38
N ASP A 28 -3.72 -8.60 33.71
CA ASP A 28 -4.55 -7.85 32.76
C ASP A 28 -5.12 -8.72 31.62
N LEU A 29 -5.45 -9.97 31.95
CA LEU A 29 -6.09 -10.93 31.07
C LEU A 29 -7.55 -11.15 31.46
N ARG A 30 -8.36 -11.53 30.48
CA ARG A 30 -9.70 -12.06 30.72
C ARG A 30 -9.63 -13.60 30.80
N PRO A 31 -10.35 -14.26 31.71
CA PRO A 31 -10.49 -15.72 31.65
C PRO A 31 -11.15 -16.13 30.33
N ALA A 32 -10.69 -17.23 29.74
CA ALA A 32 -11.34 -17.80 28.57
C ALA A 32 -12.73 -18.34 28.99
N PRO A 33 -13.85 -17.86 28.39
CA PRO A 33 -15.19 -18.22 28.87
C PRO A 33 -15.47 -19.73 28.90
N VAL A 34 -14.89 -20.45 27.93
CA VAL A 34 -14.83 -21.91 27.89
C VAL A 34 -13.44 -22.26 27.37
N SER A 35 -12.84 -23.30 27.92
CA SER A 35 -11.55 -23.84 27.47
C SER A 35 -11.53 -25.35 27.61
N THR A 36 -10.59 -25.99 26.92
CA THR A 36 -10.32 -27.43 27.07
C THR A 36 -9.07 -27.59 27.95
N GLN A 37 -8.15 -28.50 27.62
CA GLN A 37 -6.82 -28.49 28.22
C GLN A 37 -5.99 -27.27 27.75
N ILE A 38 -6.44 -26.54 26.72
CA ILE A 38 -5.75 -25.39 26.12
C ILE A 38 -6.68 -24.19 25.88
N ILE A 39 -6.08 -23.03 25.57
CA ILE A 39 -6.77 -21.93 24.89
C ILE A 39 -6.96 -22.34 23.42
N GLN A 40 -8.12 -22.03 22.86
CA GLN A 40 -8.47 -22.38 21.48
C GLN A 40 -7.62 -21.59 20.47
N ARG A 41 -7.19 -22.28 19.41
CA ARG A 41 -6.15 -21.80 18.48
C ARG A 41 -6.66 -20.85 17.39
N ASP A 42 -7.97 -20.73 17.22
CA ASP A 42 -8.61 -19.69 16.38
C ASP A 42 -8.11 -18.29 16.76
N ARG A 43 -7.91 -18.03 18.06
CA ARG A 43 -7.35 -16.76 18.58
C ARG A 43 -5.92 -16.50 18.11
N TYR A 44 -5.11 -17.54 18.02
CA TYR A 44 -3.71 -17.44 17.58
C TYR A 44 -3.63 -17.34 16.06
N ALA A 45 -4.53 -18.01 15.35
CA ALA A 45 -4.72 -17.85 13.91
C ALA A 45 -5.12 -16.42 13.54
N GLU A 46 -6.09 -15.83 14.27
CA GLU A 46 -6.49 -14.42 14.12
C GLU A 46 -5.31 -13.48 14.36
N PHE A 47 -4.54 -13.71 15.43
CA PHE A 47 -3.34 -12.92 15.73
C PHE A 47 -2.32 -12.97 14.58
N LEU A 48 -1.88 -14.17 14.17
CA LEU A 48 -0.92 -14.33 13.07
C LEU A 48 -1.46 -13.80 11.73
N GLY A 49 -2.76 -13.99 11.46
CA GLY A 49 -3.44 -13.44 10.29
C GLY A 49 -3.41 -11.91 10.28
N THR A 50 -3.64 -11.29 11.43
CA THR A 50 -3.54 -9.83 11.59
C THR A 50 -2.11 -9.34 11.31
N LEU A 51 -1.08 -10.01 11.85
CA LEU A 51 0.31 -9.68 11.55
C LEU A 51 0.62 -9.77 10.05
N ALA A 52 0.12 -10.82 9.39
CA ALA A 52 0.27 -11.02 7.95
C ALA A 52 -0.41 -9.91 7.12
N ILE A 53 -1.59 -9.43 7.54
CA ILE A 53 -2.29 -8.31 6.88
C ILE A 53 -1.47 -7.02 7.00
N ILE A 54 -0.94 -6.72 8.20
CA ILE A 54 -0.08 -5.54 8.41
C ILE A 54 1.17 -5.65 7.52
N ALA A 55 1.87 -6.79 7.57
CA ALA A 55 3.06 -7.03 6.76
C ALA A 55 2.78 -6.87 5.25
N SER A 56 1.60 -7.32 4.78
CA SER A 56 1.18 -7.17 3.38
C SER A 56 0.96 -5.71 2.99
N SER A 57 0.45 -4.89 3.92
CA SER A 57 0.30 -3.45 3.69
C SER A 57 1.65 -2.75 3.61
N LEU A 58 2.63 -3.16 4.43
CA LEU A 58 4.00 -2.65 4.35
C LEU A 58 4.70 -3.08 3.06
N ASP A 59 4.50 -4.32 2.61
CA ASP A 59 4.99 -4.84 1.32
C ASP A 59 4.47 -3.98 0.16
N LYS A 60 3.18 -3.64 0.17
CA LYS A 60 2.56 -2.74 -0.82
C LYS A 60 3.25 -1.36 -0.86
N PHE A 61 3.53 -0.75 0.28
CA PHE A 61 4.21 0.55 0.32
C PHE A 61 5.65 0.46 -0.16
N ALA A 62 6.40 -0.54 0.32
CA ALA A 62 7.77 -0.80 -0.11
C ALA A 62 7.87 -1.10 -1.62
N LEU A 63 6.92 -1.84 -2.17
CA LEU A 63 6.85 -2.12 -3.61
C LEU A 63 6.70 -0.84 -4.43
N ASN A 64 5.87 0.11 -3.99
CA ASN A 64 5.73 1.40 -4.67
C ASN A 64 7.04 2.20 -4.65
N VAL A 65 7.75 2.24 -3.51
CA VAL A 65 9.07 2.89 -3.44
C VAL A 65 10.06 2.26 -4.42
N ARG A 66 10.05 0.92 -4.54
CA ARG A 66 10.88 0.21 -5.53
C ARG A 66 10.55 0.62 -6.96
N HIS A 67 9.27 0.83 -7.30
CA HIS A 67 8.86 1.32 -8.62
C HIS A 67 9.29 2.77 -8.85
N TRP A 68 9.05 3.66 -7.90
CA TRP A 68 9.44 5.07 -8.02
C TRP A 68 10.95 5.26 -8.13
N GLN A 69 11.75 4.35 -7.55
CA GLN A 69 13.21 4.39 -7.62
C GLN A 69 13.80 3.69 -8.86
N GLN A 70 12.97 3.14 -9.76
CA GLN A 70 13.48 2.59 -11.04
C GLN A 70 14.26 3.66 -11.81
N THR A 71 15.31 3.24 -12.52
CA THR A 71 16.25 4.13 -13.21
C THR A 71 15.57 5.05 -14.21
N GLU A 72 14.51 4.56 -14.85
CA GLU A 72 13.71 5.24 -15.86
C GLU A 72 12.66 6.18 -15.23
N VAL A 73 12.23 5.89 -14.00
CA VAL A 73 11.16 6.61 -13.27
C VAL A 73 11.76 7.72 -12.40
N ARG A 74 12.52 7.36 -11.36
CA ARG A 74 13.20 8.26 -10.40
C ARG A 74 12.32 9.33 -9.74
N GLU A 75 11.06 9.02 -9.48
CA GLU A 75 10.13 9.94 -8.83
C GLU A 75 10.36 10.05 -7.32
N ALA A 76 10.87 8.98 -6.71
CA ALA A 76 11.28 8.96 -5.32
C ALA A 76 12.43 7.97 -5.12
N GLN A 77 13.21 8.16 -4.06
CA GLN A 77 14.27 7.24 -3.68
C GLN A 77 14.44 7.15 -2.16
N GLU A 78 14.90 6.00 -1.68
CA GLU A 78 15.38 5.83 -0.32
C GLU A 78 16.50 6.83 -0.03
N ARG A 79 16.54 7.35 1.21
CA ARG A 79 17.63 8.21 1.66
C ARG A 79 18.95 7.46 1.54
N PHE A 80 19.92 8.07 0.86
CA PHE A 80 21.28 7.56 0.76
C PHE A 80 22.18 8.35 1.70
N THR A 81 22.73 7.71 2.74
CA THR A 81 23.57 8.40 3.73
C THR A 81 25.00 8.57 3.25
N VAL A 82 25.66 9.63 3.72
CA VAL A 82 27.09 9.87 3.42
C VAL A 82 27.91 8.70 3.95
N GLY A 83 28.69 8.07 3.07
CA GLY A 83 29.49 6.88 3.37
C GLY A 83 28.79 5.54 3.11
N GLN A 84 27.50 5.53 2.78
CA GLN A 84 26.80 4.32 2.33
C GLN A 84 27.37 3.86 0.99
N LYS A 85 27.73 2.57 0.87
CA LYS A 85 28.10 1.95 -0.40
C LYS A 85 26.89 1.29 -1.02
N GLY A 86 26.47 1.75 -2.20
CA GLY A 86 25.34 1.16 -2.91
C GLY A 86 25.68 -0.08 -3.75
N SER A 87 26.96 -0.28 -4.06
CA SER A 87 27.52 -1.49 -4.69
C SER A 87 29.02 -1.57 -4.43
N SER A 88 29.59 -2.77 -4.44
CA SER A 88 31.04 -2.98 -4.33
C SER A 88 31.80 -2.49 -5.58
N ALA A 89 31.17 -2.54 -6.75
CA ALA A 89 31.81 -2.27 -8.04
C ALA A 89 31.24 -1.05 -8.80
N MET A 90 30.07 -0.54 -8.42
CA MET A 90 29.38 0.54 -9.14
C MET A 90 29.06 1.72 -8.21
N PRO A 91 29.93 2.75 -8.16
CA PRO A 91 29.79 3.88 -7.21
C PRO A 91 28.50 4.70 -7.37
N HIS A 92 27.88 4.67 -8.55
CA HIS A 92 26.65 5.41 -8.86
C HIS A 92 25.38 4.67 -8.40
N LYS A 93 25.46 3.39 -8.02
CA LYS A 93 24.28 2.53 -7.80
C LYS A 93 23.55 2.95 -6.51
N ARG A 94 22.27 3.28 -6.62
CA ARG A 94 21.37 3.55 -5.48
C ARG A 94 20.21 2.57 -5.51
N ASN A 95 20.20 1.60 -4.60
CA ASN A 95 19.20 0.53 -4.57
C ASN A 95 18.18 0.75 -3.45
N PRO A 96 16.91 0.39 -3.66
CA PRO A 96 15.86 0.43 -2.63
C PRO A 96 15.96 -0.76 -1.67
N ILE A 97 17.10 -0.91 -0.98
CA ILE A 97 17.41 -2.12 -0.19
C ILE A 97 16.54 -2.27 1.05
N ILE A 98 16.04 -1.16 1.62
CA ILE A 98 15.15 -1.21 2.78
C ILE A 98 13.80 -1.75 2.33
N SER A 99 13.29 -1.24 1.21
CA SER A 99 12.04 -1.65 0.60
C SER A 99 12.09 -3.12 0.16
N GLU A 100 13.16 -3.55 -0.51
CA GLU A 100 13.36 -4.96 -0.87
C GLU A 100 13.36 -5.88 0.34
N ARG A 101 13.98 -5.45 1.45
CA ARG A 101 14.00 -6.19 2.72
C ARG A 101 12.61 -6.29 3.35
N ILE A 102 11.86 -5.19 3.38
CA ILE A 102 10.46 -5.18 3.85
C ILE A 102 9.64 -6.18 3.04
N CYS A 103 9.72 -6.13 1.71
CA CYS A 103 9.03 -7.09 0.83
C CYS A 103 9.41 -8.55 1.14
N GLY A 104 10.71 -8.83 1.36
CA GLY A 104 11.21 -10.16 1.67
C GLY A 104 10.67 -10.71 2.98
N ILE A 105 10.77 -9.92 4.06
CA ILE A 105 10.30 -10.33 5.39
C ILE A 105 8.78 -10.45 5.44
N ALA A 106 8.04 -9.58 4.75
CA ALA A 106 6.59 -9.66 4.67
C ALA A 106 6.09 -11.00 4.08
N ARG A 107 6.85 -11.60 3.14
CA ARG A 107 6.54 -12.96 2.63
C ARG A 107 6.62 -14.02 3.71
N VAL A 108 7.62 -13.93 4.60
CA VAL A 108 7.81 -14.87 5.72
C VAL A 108 6.68 -14.73 6.73
N VAL A 109 6.32 -13.50 7.12
CA VAL A 109 5.21 -13.26 8.05
C VAL A 109 3.88 -13.79 7.49
N ARG A 110 3.63 -13.63 6.19
CA ARG A 110 2.47 -14.24 5.53
C ARG A 110 2.52 -15.77 5.52
N ALA A 111 3.67 -16.37 5.24
CA ALA A 111 3.79 -17.83 5.25
C ALA A 111 3.50 -18.41 6.64
N ASN A 112 3.98 -17.75 7.69
CA ASN A 112 3.76 -18.15 9.08
C ASN A 112 2.29 -18.12 9.51
N SER A 113 1.43 -17.30 8.89
CA SER A 113 0.01 -17.27 9.25
C SER A 113 -0.75 -18.53 8.84
N LEU A 114 -0.29 -19.24 7.80
CA LEU A 114 -0.85 -20.54 7.42
C LEU A 114 -0.69 -21.57 8.53
N VAL A 115 0.47 -21.59 9.20
CA VAL A 115 0.71 -22.44 10.37
C VAL A 115 -0.29 -22.12 11.50
N GLY A 116 -0.62 -20.84 11.70
CA GLY A 116 -1.66 -20.43 12.63
C GLY A 116 -3.02 -21.06 12.33
N LEU A 117 -3.41 -21.07 11.05
CA LEU A 117 -4.67 -21.69 10.59
C LEU A 117 -4.65 -23.22 10.74
N GLU A 118 -3.54 -23.86 10.38
CA GLU A 118 -3.40 -25.32 10.50
C GLU A 118 -3.40 -25.80 11.97
N ASN A 119 -2.98 -24.94 12.91
CA ASN A 119 -3.00 -25.23 14.34
C ASN A 119 -4.41 -25.22 14.98
N VAL A 120 -5.47 -24.86 14.25
CA VAL A 120 -6.83 -24.72 14.81
C VAL A 120 -7.49 -26.07 15.09
N ALA A 121 -7.37 -27.03 14.18
CA ALA A 121 -8.09 -28.29 14.21
C ALA A 121 -7.42 -29.36 15.11
N LEU A 122 -7.34 -29.07 16.41
CA LEU A 122 -6.75 -29.98 17.40
C LEU A 122 -7.73 -31.07 17.84
N TRP A 123 -7.19 -32.21 18.29
CA TRP A 123 -8.00 -33.38 18.62
C TRP A 123 -8.57 -33.30 20.04
N HIS A 124 -9.90 -33.43 20.17
CA HIS A 124 -10.63 -33.48 21.44
C HIS A 124 -10.24 -32.34 22.40
N GLU A 125 -9.85 -32.64 23.64
CA GLU A 125 -9.48 -31.63 24.64
C GLU A 125 -8.11 -31.00 24.38
N ARG A 126 -7.20 -31.70 23.68
CA ARG A 126 -5.99 -31.19 23.00
C ARG A 126 -5.15 -32.33 22.44
N ASP A 127 -4.41 -32.02 21.39
CA ASP A 127 -3.07 -32.57 21.16
C ASP A 127 -2.02 -31.44 21.35
N ILE A 128 -0.73 -31.75 21.18
CA ILE A 128 0.38 -30.82 21.45
C ILE A 128 1.07 -30.32 20.16
N SER A 129 0.59 -30.71 18.97
CA SER A 129 1.24 -30.39 17.68
C SER A 129 1.46 -28.89 17.48
N HIS A 130 0.49 -28.06 17.88
CA HIS A 130 0.59 -26.60 17.85
C HIS A 130 1.83 -26.06 18.58
N SER A 131 2.30 -26.74 19.62
CA SER A 131 3.30 -26.19 20.54
C SER A 131 4.67 -26.09 19.90
N SER A 132 5.10 -27.07 19.10
CA SER A 132 6.39 -27.00 18.39
C SER A 132 6.34 -25.96 17.28
N ALA A 133 5.22 -25.87 16.56
CA ALA A 133 5.01 -24.88 15.52
C ALA A 133 4.98 -23.44 16.07
N GLU A 134 4.24 -23.20 17.16
CA GLU A 134 4.11 -21.91 17.84
C GLU A 134 5.45 -21.38 18.38
N ARG A 135 6.36 -22.27 18.79
CA ARG A 135 7.73 -21.88 19.21
C ARG A 135 8.53 -21.21 18.10
N VAL A 136 8.19 -21.47 16.84
CA VAL A 136 8.82 -20.85 15.67
C VAL A 136 7.99 -19.64 15.25
N VAL A 137 6.72 -19.85 14.89
CA VAL A 137 5.97 -18.82 14.17
C VAL A 137 5.56 -17.63 15.01
N LEU A 138 5.31 -17.79 16.31
CA LEU A 138 4.91 -16.68 17.18
C LEU A 138 6.06 -15.67 17.40
N PRO A 139 7.25 -16.08 17.90
CA PRO A 139 8.36 -15.15 18.06
C PRO A 139 8.84 -14.61 16.70
N ASP A 140 9.02 -15.47 15.70
CA ASP A 140 9.55 -15.05 14.40
C ASP A 140 8.64 -14.02 13.74
N SER A 141 7.32 -14.23 13.73
CA SER A 141 6.39 -13.28 13.11
C SER A 141 6.30 -11.96 13.87
N SER A 142 6.34 -12.01 15.20
CA SER A 142 6.24 -10.81 16.04
C SER A 142 7.51 -9.95 15.91
N ILE A 143 8.69 -10.57 16.00
CA ILE A 143 9.99 -9.90 15.86
C ILE A 143 10.15 -9.37 14.43
N ALA A 144 9.81 -10.19 13.43
CA ALA A 144 9.90 -9.79 12.03
C ALA A 144 8.99 -8.59 11.73
N LEU A 145 7.75 -8.60 12.21
CA LEU A 145 6.82 -7.50 12.00
C LEU A 145 7.31 -6.21 12.68
N ASP A 146 7.72 -6.29 13.94
CA ASP A 146 8.28 -5.15 14.68
C ASP A 146 9.47 -4.54 13.93
N TYR A 147 10.38 -5.37 13.45
CA TYR A 147 11.53 -4.94 12.66
C TYR A 147 11.11 -4.20 11.39
N ILE A 148 10.19 -4.75 10.58
CA ILE A 148 9.79 -4.10 9.32
C ILE A 148 8.91 -2.88 9.54
N LEU A 149 8.18 -2.78 10.65
CA LEU A 149 7.47 -1.56 11.04
C LEU A 149 8.46 -0.42 11.25
N HIS A 150 9.49 -0.64 12.07
CA HIS A 150 10.55 0.36 12.28
C HIS A 150 11.24 0.74 10.97
N LYS A 151 11.53 -0.24 10.09
CA LYS A 151 12.12 0.05 8.78
C LYS A 151 11.19 0.83 7.87
N ALA A 152 9.90 0.52 7.85
CA ALA A 152 8.92 1.25 7.06
C ALA A 152 8.76 2.69 7.54
N THR A 153 8.73 2.92 8.86
CA THR A 153 8.68 4.28 9.42
C THR A 153 9.88 5.10 8.98
N SER A 154 11.11 4.59 9.18
CA SER A 154 12.32 5.31 8.76
C SER A 154 12.43 5.49 7.23
N LEU A 155 11.90 4.54 6.46
CA LEU A 155 11.83 4.62 5.00
C LEU A 155 10.96 5.81 4.56
N ILE A 156 9.76 5.93 5.14
CA ILE A 156 8.82 7.01 4.80
C ILE A 156 9.31 8.37 5.29
N GLU A 157 9.79 8.47 6.54
CA GLU A 157 10.40 9.70 7.07
C GLU A 157 11.63 10.15 6.27
N GLY A 158 12.37 9.18 5.73
CA GLY A 158 13.58 9.40 4.97
C GLY A 158 13.37 9.67 3.48
N LEU A 159 12.18 9.39 2.94
CA LEU A 159 11.93 9.29 1.51
C LEU A 159 12.25 10.61 0.80
N VAL A 160 13.10 10.55 -0.23
CA VAL A 160 13.43 11.71 -1.05
C VAL A 160 12.51 11.70 -2.26
N VAL A 161 11.66 12.72 -2.38
CA VAL A 161 10.69 12.88 -3.48
C VAL A 161 11.25 13.89 -4.49
N HIS A 162 11.04 13.63 -5.79
CA HIS A 162 11.50 14.47 -6.89
C HIS A 162 10.32 15.02 -7.70
N PRO A 163 9.65 16.10 -7.24
CA PRO A 163 8.47 16.65 -7.92
C PRO A 163 8.74 17.02 -9.39
N GLU A 164 9.87 17.67 -9.67
CA GLU A 164 10.26 18.03 -11.05
C GLU A 164 10.32 16.79 -11.96
N ARG A 165 10.89 15.69 -11.46
CA ARG A 165 10.95 14.42 -12.20
C ARG A 165 9.58 13.80 -12.42
N MET A 166 8.67 13.90 -11.44
CA MET A 166 7.27 13.47 -11.59
C MET A 166 6.58 14.26 -12.71
N LEU A 167 6.78 15.58 -12.76
CA LEU A 167 6.25 16.44 -13.83
C LEU A 167 6.88 16.10 -15.20
N GLU A 168 8.18 15.82 -15.26
CA GLU A 168 8.82 15.34 -16.49
C GLU A 168 8.20 14.02 -16.99
N ASN A 169 8.02 13.03 -16.10
CA ASN A 169 7.44 11.74 -16.45
C ASN A 169 5.98 11.87 -16.92
N LEU A 170 5.20 12.72 -16.26
CA LEU A 170 3.84 13.04 -16.65
C LEU A 170 3.77 13.58 -18.09
N ASN A 171 4.75 14.43 -18.45
CA ASN A 171 4.89 15.02 -19.78
C ASN A 171 5.61 14.11 -20.80
N ALA A 172 6.14 12.95 -20.39
CA ALA A 172 6.89 12.06 -21.29
C ALA A 172 6.03 11.52 -22.44
N THR A 173 4.71 11.46 -22.24
CA THR A 173 3.72 11.10 -23.28
C THR A 173 3.25 12.29 -24.11
N ARG A 174 3.90 13.46 -24.00
CA ARG A 174 3.65 14.66 -24.83
C ARG A 174 2.19 15.11 -24.84
N GLY A 175 1.55 15.06 -23.67
CA GLY A 175 0.17 15.50 -23.47
C GLY A 175 -0.91 14.44 -23.74
N LEU A 176 -0.57 13.21 -24.15
CA LEU A 176 -1.55 12.16 -24.43
C LEU A 176 -2.43 11.80 -23.22
N ILE A 177 -1.96 12.02 -21.99
CA ILE A 177 -2.73 11.85 -20.74
C ILE A 177 -4.02 12.69 -20.70
N PHE A 178 -4.11 13.75 -21.52
CA PHE A 178 -5.28 14.63 -21.59
C PHE A 178 -6.33 14.18 -22.60
N SER A 179 -6.06 13.13 -23.39
CA SER A 179 -6.98 12.61 -24.42
C SER A 179 -8.38 12.30 -23.88
N GLY A 180 -8.50 11.75 -22.67
CA GLY A 180 -9.78 11.50 -22.02
C GLY A 180 -10.55 12.79 -21.69
N GLN A 181 -9.86 13.83 -21.21
CA GLN A 181 -10.49 15.13 -20.93
C GLN A 181 -10.96 15.82 -22.22
N LEU A 182 -10.16 15.77 -23.28
CA LEU A 182 -10.54 16.27 -24.59
C LEU A 182 -11.81 15.59 -25.11
N LEU A 183 -11.91 14.26 -25.00
CA LEU A 183 -13.10 13.51 -25.40
C LEU A 183 -14.35 13.95 -24.60
N LEU A 184 -14.20 14.15 -23.29
CA LEU A 184 -15.29 14.66 -22.45
C LEU A 184 -15.68 16.10 -22.80
N ALA A 185 -14.72 16.96 -23.13
CA ALA A 185 -14.99 18.33 -23.55
C ALA A 185 -15.79 18.36 -24.88
N LEU A 186 -15.38 17.56 -25.87
CA LEU A 186 -16.07 17.43 -27.16
C LEU A 186 -17.50 16.90 -27.00
N THR A 187 -17.70 15.86 -26.19
CA THR A 187 -19.04 15.28 -25.96
C THR A 187 -19.98 16.26 -25.26
N ARG A 188 -19.49 17.11 -24.35
CA ARG A 188 -20.27 18.19 -23.74
C ARG A 188 -20.72 19.26 -24.74
N LYS A 189 -20.05 19.37 -25.89
CA LYS A 189 -20.43 20.24 -27.01
C LYS A 189 -21.37 19.57 -28.01
N GLY A 190 -21.84 18.36 -27.73
CA GLY A 190 -22.80 17.64 -28.57
C GLY A 190 -22.17 16.74 -29.63
N VAL A 191 -20.84 16.60 -29.65
CA VAL A 191 -20.16 15.63 -30.52
C VAL A 191 -20.44 14.22 -30.01
N SER A 192 -20.81 13.27 -30.90
CA SER A 192 -21.00 11.89 -30.48
C SER A 192 -19.68 11.30 -29.96
N ARG A 193 -19.78 10.35 -29.02
CA ARG A 193 -18.60 9.73 -28.41
C ARG A 193 -17.69 9.05 -29.44
N GLU A 194 -18.27 8.41 -30.45
CA GLU A 194 -17.54 7.73 -31.53
C GLU A 194 -16.73 8.74 -32.34
N VAL A 195 -17.36 9.84 -32.76
CA VAL A 195 -16.69 10.90 -33.53
C VAL A 195 -15.61 11.59 -32.71
N ALA A 196 -15.88 11.93 -31.45
CA ALA A 196 -14.89 12.53 -30.55
C ALA A 196 -13.68 11.59 -30.32
N TYR A 197 -13.94 10.28 -30.22
CA TYR A 197 -12.89 9.27 -30.10
C TYR A 197 -12.02 9.20 -31.37
N GLU A 198 -12.62 9.17 -32.56
CA GLU A 198 -11.89 9.18 -33.83
C GLU A 198 -10.99 10.41 -33.96
N TRP A 199 -11.48 11.59 -33.58
CA TRP A 199 -10.70 12.84 -33.62
C TRP A 199 -9.55 12.85 -32.61
N ALA A 200 -9.79 12.37 -31.39
CA ALA A 200 -8.72 12.25 -30.39
C ALA A 200 -7.68 11.22 -30.84
N GLN A 201 -8.12 10.06 -31.34
CA GLN A 201 -7.26 8.96 -31.76
C GLN A 201 -6.37 9.35 -32.94
N ARG A 202 -6.91 9.98 -34.00
CA ARG A 202 -6.09 10.37 -35.17
C ARG A 202 -4.99 11.36 -34.82
N ASN A 203 -5.20 12.22 -33.82
CA ASN A 203 -4.17 13.13 -33.32
C ASN A 203 -3.20 12.42 -32.37
N ALA A 204 -3.70 11.51 -31.54
CA ALA A 204 -2.87 10.74 -30.62
C ALA A 204 -1.88 9.81 -31.36
N MET A 205 -2.30 9.18 -32.46
CA MET A 205 -1.43 8.30 -33.26
C MET A 205 -0.26 9.06 -33.88
N LYS A 206 -0.48 10.30 -34.34
CA LYS A 206 0.61 11.17 -34.85
C LYS A 206 1.65 11.50 -33.79
N VAL A 207 1.29 11.53 -32.50
CA VAL A 207 2.26 11.73 -31.41
C VAL A 207 3.18 10.52 -31.27
N TRP A 208 2.61 9.31 -31.39
CA TRP A 208 3.37 8.06 -31.35
C TRP A 208 4.30 7.90 -32.56
N ASP A 209 3.77 8.14 -33.76
CA ASP A 209 4.49 7.86 -35.01
C ASP A 209 5.50 8.96 -35.37
N GLU A 210 5.19 10.22 -35.07
CA GLU A 210 5.96 11.38 -35.52
C GLU A 210 6.62 12.17 -34.39
N GLY A 211 6.40 11.79 -33.13
CA GLY A 211 6.99 12.48 -31.96
C GLY A 211 6.49 13.91 -31.73
N LYS A 212 5.34 14.27 -32.32
CA LYS A 212 4.73 15.60 -32.19
C LYS A 212 4.12 15.84 -30.81
N ASP A 213 3.75 17.08 -30.53
CA ASP A 213 3.04 17.47 -29.32
C ASP A 213 1.52 17.30 -29.50
N PHE A 214 0.85 16.60 -28.56
CA PHE A 214 -0.58 16.30 -28.68
C PHE A 214 -1.44 17.56 -28.67
N GLN A 215 -1.13 18.51 -27.78
CA GLN A 215 -1.92 19.74 -27.65
C GLN A 215 -1.83 20.58 -28.92
N THR A 216 -0.65 20.64 -29.53
CA THR A 216 -0.39 21.36 -30.78
C THR A 216 -1.20 20.76 -31.94
N LEU A 217 -1.21 19.42 -32.06
CA LEU A 217 -2.00 18.71 -33.08
C LEU A 217 -3.50 18.96 -32.92
N VAL A 218 -3.99 18.87 -31.68
CA VAL A 218 -5.41 19.09 -31.35
C VAL A 218 -5.82 20.54 -31.63
N LYS A 219 -4.98 21.53 -31.28
CA LYS A 219 -5.24 22.96 -31.57
C LYS A 219 -5.28 23.26 -33.08
N ALA A 220 -4.63 22.45 -33.91
CA ALA A 220 -4.60 22.59 -35.37
C ALA A 220 -5.70 21.79 -36.09
N ASP A 221 -6.39 20.90 -35.39
CA ASP A 221 -7.42 20.03 -35.96
C ASP A 221 -8.71 20.82 -36.22
N ALA A 222 -9.15 20.87 -37.48
CA ALA A 222 -10.29 21.67 -37.92
C ALA A 222 -11.62 21.22 -37.30
N ASP A 223 -11.81 19.91 -37.12
CA ASP A 223 -13.07 19.38 -36.58
C ASP A 223 -13.16 19.69 -35.08
N ILE A 224 -12.05 19.58 -34.35
CA ILE A 224 -11.99 19.91 -32.92
C ILE A 224 -12.15 21.42 -32.70
N LYS A 225 -11.45 22.24 -33.49
CA LYS A 225 -11.48 23.70 -33.39
C LYS A 225 -12.86 24.29 -33.72
N ALA A 226 -13.66 23.59 -34.52
CA ALA A 226 -15.04 23.99 -34.80
C ALA A 226 -15.96 23.89 -33.56
N HIS A 227 -15.58 23.09 -32.55
CA HIS A 227 -16.43 22.81 -31.39
C HIS A 227 -15.91 23.37 -30.07
N LEU A 228 -14.59 23.51 -29.92
CA LEU A 228 -13.95 23.99 -28.69
C LEU A 228 -13.20 25.31 -28.93
N SER A 229 -13.40 26.27 -28.04
CA SER A 229 -12.60 27.50 -28.03
C SER A 229 -11.16 27.22 -27.60
N VAL A 230 -10.27 28.21 -27.77
CA VAL A 230 -8.87 28.09 -27.35
C VAL A 230 -8.78 27.89 -25.83
N GLU A 231 -9.59 28.63 -25.07
CA GLU A 231 -9.65 28.56 -23.61
C GLU A 231 -10.18 27.20 -23.13
N GLU A 232 -11.18 26.64 -23.83
CA GLU A 232 -11.72 25.32 -23.52
C GLU A 232 -10.71 24.20 -23.81
N LEU A 233 -9.94 24.34 -24.89
CA LEU A 233 -8.82 23.44 -25.18
C LEU A 233 -7.71 23.56 -24.14
N GLU A 234 -7.38 24.75 -23.67
CA GLU A 234 -6.39 24.93 -22.61
C GLU A 234 -6.86 24.32 -21.29
N CYS A 235 -8.14 24.47 -20.96
CA CYS A 235 -8.74 23.82 -19.81
C CYS A 235 -8.69 22.28 -19.91
N ALA A 236 -8.95 21.71 -21.10
CA ALA A 236 -8.89 20.27 -21.34
C ALA A 236 -7.47 19.67 -21.23
N PHE A 237 -6.43 20.50 -21.27
CA PHE A 237 -5.03 20.12 -21.11
C PHE A 237 -4.45 20.57 -19.76
N SER A 238 -5.31 20.87 -18.79
CA SER A 238 -4.92 21.30 -17.45
C SER A 238 -4.98 20.17 -16.42
N LEU A 239 -4.02 20.17 -15.49
CA LEU A 239 -4.03 19.28 -14.32
C LEU A 239 -5.06 19.69 -13.27
N THR A 240 -5.59 20.92 -13.32
CA THR A 240 -6.55 21.44 -12.32
C THR A 240 -7.73 20.50 -12.14
N SER A 241 -8.28 19.96 -13.23
CA SER A 241 -9.41 19.03 -13.19
C SER A 241 -9.05 17.72 -12.48
N TYR A 242 -7.84 17.19 -12.69
CA TYR A 242 -7.36 15.95 -12.03
C TYR A 242 -7.10 16.15 -10.53
N LEU A 243 -6.70 17.37 -10.13
CA LEU A 243 -6.35 17.69 -8.74
C LEU A 243 -7.50 18.31 -7.94
N SER A 244 -8.63 18.61 -8.59
CA SER A 244 -9.77 19.34 -8.02
C SER A 244 -10.38 18.71 -6.75
N ASN A 245 -10.23 17.40 -6.57
CA ASN A 245 -10.81 16.66 -5.43
C ASN A 245 -9.77 16.20 -4.40
N VAL A 246 -8.51 16.64 -4.51
CA VAL A 246 -7.44 16.24 -3.57
C VAL A 246 -7.83 16.62 -2.14
N ASP A 247 -8.26 17.85 -1.90
CA ASP A 247 -8.63 18.33 -0.55
C ASP A 247 -9.77 17.51 0.07
N ALA A 248 -10.78 17.13 -0.73
CA ALA A 248 -11.89 16.32 -0.28
C ALA A 248 -11.47 14.89 0.10
N ILE A 249 -10.48 14.31 -0.59
CA ILE A 249 -9.91 13.01 -0.24
C ILE A 249 -9.14 13.11 1.08
N PHE A 250 -8.34 14.16 1.21
CA PHE A 250 -7.55 14.45 2.39
C PHE A 250 -8.43 14.67 3.64
N GLU A 251 -9.53 15.42 3.52
CA GLU A 251 -10.51 15.62 4.59
C GLU A 251 -11.12 14.28 5.06
N ARG A 252 -11.46 13.38 4.13
CA ARG A 252 -11.99 12.04 4.46
C ARG A 252 -11.00 11.17 5.22
N VAL A 253 -9.70 11.30 4.93
CA VAL A 253 -8.66 10.45 5.54
C VAL A 253 -8.27 10.96 6.93
N PHE A 254 -8.14 12.28 7.10
CA PHE A 254 -7.57 12.87 8.31
C PHE A 254 -8.59 13.53 9.26
N GLY A 255 -9.85 13.67 8.87
CA GLY A 255 -10.93 14.11 9.76
C GLY A 255 -10.99 15.61 10.03
N GLY A 256 -10.58 16.45 9.07
CA GLY A 256 -10.71 17.92 9.13
C GLY A 256 -10.24 18.60 7.83
N LYS A 257 -10.60 19.88 7.64
CA LYS A 257 -9.98 20.71 6.59
C LYS A 257 -8.48 20.80 6.89
N LEU A 258 -7.65 20.18 6.05
CA LEU A 258 -6.21 20.37 6.19
C LEU A 258 -5.88 21.82 5.89
N ASP A 259 -5.17 22.42 6.83
CA ASP A 259 -4.43 23.65 6.62
C ASP A 259 -3.19 23.28 5.81
N VAL A 260 -3.39 22.97 4.52
CA VAL A 260 -2.30 22.87 3.55
C VAL A 260 -1.77 24.29 3.39
N GLY A 261 -0.77 24.62 4.22
CA GLY A 261 -0.01 25.86 4.10
C GLY A 261 0.44 26.07 2.65
N PRO A 262 0.65 27.32 2.22
CA PRO A 262 0.84 27.65 0.82
C PRO A 262 1.98 26.84 0.24
N HIS A 263 1.66 26.04 -0.78
CA HIS A 263 2.59 25.23 -1.56
C HIS A 263 3.92 25.97 -1.78
N ARG A 264 5.03 25.36 -1.35
CA ARG A 264 6.40 25.70 -1.75
C ARG A 264 6.92 24.64 -2.70
#